data_AF-A0A699LC16-F1
#
_entry.id   AF-A0A699LC16-F1
#
_cell.length_a   1.000
_cell.length_b   1.000
_cell.length_c   1.000
_cell.angle_alpha   90.00
_cell.angle_beta   90.00
_cell.angle_gamma   90.00
#
_symmetry.space_group_name_H-M   'P 1'
#
loop_
_entity.id
_entity.type
_entity.pdbx_description
1 polymer ?
#
loop_
_entity_poly.entity_id
_entity_poly.type
_entity_poly.pdbx_seq_one_letter_code
_entity_poly.pdbx_strand_id
1 'polypeptide(L)' 'MSTQQDIYNASSENHPPMLNKDNYVPWSSRIIRYARSRPNGRMIVDSIENGPYVRRMIATPGEP' A
#
# COMPACT_ATOMS: atom_id res chain seq x y z
N MET A 1 7.01 -2.87 35.51
CA MET A 1 5.85 -2.88 34.58
C MET A 1 6.31 -2.18 33.32
N SER A 2 6.42 -2.88 32.19
CA SER A 2 6.80 -2.26 30.91
C SER A 2 5.56 -1.63 30.30
N THR A 3 5.68 -0.36 29.91
CA THR A 3 4.60 0.44 29.34
C THR A 3 4.40 0.05 27.87
N GLN A 4 3.19 0.19 27.34
CA GLN A 4 2.87 -0.17 25.95
C GLN A 4 3.74 0.61 24.93
N GLN A 5 4.23 1.77 25.34
CA GLN A 5 5.21 2.58 24.62
C GLN A 5 6.59 1.91 24.50
N ASP A 6 7.03 1.20 25.55
CA ASP A 6 8.32 0.51 25.57
C ASP A 6 8.31 -0.69 24.62
N ILE A 7 7.17 -1.38 24.52
CA ILE A 7 6.95 -2.48 23.58
C ILE A 7 6.98 -1.97 22.13
N TYR A 8 6.34 -0.84 21.86
CA TYR A 8 6.34 -0.22 20.52
C TYR A 8 7.74 0.23 20.09
N ASN A 9 8.51 0.84 21.01
CA ASN A 9 9.86 1.33 20.73
C ASN A 9 10.88 0.19 20.55
N ALA A 10 10.80 -0.88 21.36
CA ALA A 10 11.70 -2.03 21.26
C ALA A 10 11.52 -2.84 19.96
N SER A 11 10.30 -2.85 19.41
CA SER A 11 10.05 -3.41 18.08
C SER A 11 10.65 -2.53 16.98
N SER A 12 10.59 -1.20 17.09
CA SER A 12 11.06 -0.30 16.04
C SER A 12 12.56 -0.39 15.72
N GLU A 13 13.43 -0.75 16.68
CA GLU A 13 14.88 -0.85 16.44
C GLU A 13 15.30 -2.11 15.67
N ASN A 14 14.50 -3.19 15.76
CA ASN A 14 14.80 -4.48 15.12
C ASN A 14 14.10 -4.66 13.76
N HIS A 15 13.19 -3.77 13.40
CA HIS A 15 12.56 -3.76 12.09
C HIS A 15 13.38 -2.89 11.14
N PRO A 16 13.58 -3.28 9.87
CA PRO A 16 14.19 -2.39 8.89
C PRO A 16 13.39 -1.07 8.91
N PRO A 17 14.06 0.09 8.90
CA PRO A 17 13.41 1.37 9.02
C PRO A 17 12.27 1.42 8.03
N MET A 18 11.05 1.55 8.57
CA MET A 18 9.83 1.58 7.78
C MET A 18 10.07 2.60 6.67
N LEU A 19 9.96 2.16 5.41
CA LEU A 19 10.26 2.95 4.21
C LEU A 19 9.86 4.42 4.46
N ASN A 20 10.85 5.32 4.52
CA ASN A 20 10.58 6.73 4.81
C ASN A 20 9.43 7.19 3.91
N LYS A 21 8.42 7.85 4.47
CA LYS A 21 7.28 8.38 3.73
C LYS A 21 7.72 9.27 2.57
N ASP A 22 8.84 9.97 2.73
CA ASP A 22 9.46 10.78 1.67
C ASP A 22 10.00 9.93 0.51
N ASN A 23 10.37 8.67 0.78
CA ASN A 23 10.76 7.70 -0.25
C ASN A 23 9.55 7.08 -0.97
N TYR A 24 8.32 7.29 -0.48
CA TYR A 24 7.10 6.77 -1.10
C TYR A 24 6.82 7.43 -2.46
N VAL A 25 7.03 8.75 -2.58
CA VAL A 25 6.84 9.50 -3.84
C VAL A 25 7.86 9.11 -4.93
N PRO A 26 9.16 8.93 -4.60
CA PRO A 26 10.12 8.30 -5.51
C PRO A 26 9.74 6.87 -5.92
N TRP A 27 9.20 6.08 -4.99
CA TRP A 27 8.78 4.70 -5.27
C TRP A 27 7.54 4.61 -6.15
N SER A 28 6.55 5.48 -5.95
CA SER A 28 5.35 5.52 -6.80
C SER A 28 5.72 5.79 -8.25
N SER A 29 6.62 6.75 -8.49
CA SER A 29 7.14 7.07 -9.82
C SER A 29 7.84 5.86 -10.47
N ARG A 30 8.62 5.10 -9.69
CA ARG A 30 9.32 3.90 -10.15
C ARG A 30 8.35 2.76 -10.49
N ILE A 31 7.34 2.54 -9.65
CA ILE A 31 6.29 1.53 -9.88
C ILE A 31 5.46 1.91 -11.12
N ILE A 32 5.07 3.17 -11.28
CA ILE A 32 4.33 3.64 -12.47
C ILE A 32 5.13 3.40 -13.74
N ARG A 33 6.43 3.73 -13.74
CA ARG A 33 7.32 3.51 -14.88
C ARG A 33 7.45 2.02 -15.23
N TYR A 34 7.56 1.16 -14.22
CA TYR A 34 7.60 -0.29 -14.42
C TYR A 34 6.26 -0.83 -14.92
N ALA A 35 5.15 -0.38 -14.34
CA ALA A 35 3.81 -0.84 -14.70
C ALA A 35 3.50 -0.55 -16.17
N ARG A 36 3.84 0.66 -16.67
CA ARG A 36 3.59 1.05 -18.07
C ARG A 36 4.17 0.09 -19.14
N SER A 37 5.18 -0.72 -18.81
CA SER A 37 5.75 -1.72 -19.73
C SER A 37 5.17 -3.12 -19.59
N ARG A 38 4.22 -3.34 -18.66
CA ARG A 38 3.59 -4.65 -18.42
C ARG A 38 2.19 -4.71 -19.04
N PRO A 39 1.75 -5.89 -19.51
CA PRO A 39 0.44 -6.04 -20.16
C PRO A 39 -0.76 -5.65 -19.27
N ASN A 40 -0.67 -5.89 -17.96
CA ASN A 40 -1.70 -5.47 -16.98
C ASN A 40 -1.33 -4.16 -16.25
N GLY A 41 -0.35 -3.43 -16.79
CA GLY A 41 0.22 -2.24 -16.19
C GLY A 41 -0.77 -1.13 -15.88
N ARG A 42 -1.77 -1.00 -16.77
CA ARG A 42 -2.79 0.04 -16.67
C ARG A 42 -3.57 -0.04 -15.36
N MET A 43 -3.99 -1.23 -14.95
CA MET A 43 -4.73 -1.43 -13.69
C MET A 43 -3.91 -1.01 -12.45
N ILE A 44 -2.59 -1.25 -12.49
CA ILE A 44 -1.69 -0.88 -11.40
C ILE A 44 -1.55 0.64 -11.32
N VAL A 45 -1.35 1.32 -12.46
CA VAL A 45 -1.29 2.79 -12.51
C VAL A 45 -2.62 3.39 -12.01
N ASP A 46 -3.76 2.90 -12.50
CA ASP A 46 -5.08 3.38 -12.11
C ASP A 46 -5.32 3.27 -10.58
N SER A 47 -4.82 2.21 -9.93
CA SER A 47 -4.93 2.02 -8.47
C SER A 47 -4.01 2.94 -7.64
N ILE A 48 -2.91 3.43 -8.23
CA ILE A 48 -2.00 4.36 -7.55
C ILE A 48 -2.55 5.79 -7.65
N GLU A 49 -3.09 6.15 -8.82
CA GLU A 49 -3.64 7.49 -9.07
C GLU A 49 -5.00 7.72 -8.38
N ASN A 50 -5.88 6.71 -8.38
CA ASN A 50 -7.22 6.84 -7.80
C ASN A 50 -7.29 6.41 -6.32
N GLY A 51 -6.16 5.99 -5.74
CA GLY A 51 -6.11 5.44 -4.39
C GLY A 51 -6.55 3.97 -4.32
N PRO A 52 -6.48 3.36 -3.12
CA PRO A 52 -6.67 1.92 -2.95
C PRO A 52 -7.98 1.45 -3.60
N TYR A 53 -7.87 0.41 -4.43
CA TYR A 53 -9.01 -0.18 -5.12
C TYR A 53 -10.11 -0.52 -4.10
N VAL A 54 -11.20 0.24 -4.13
CA VAL A 54 -12.37 -0.04 -3.31
C VAL A 54 -13.09 -1.21 -3.95
N ARG A 55 -12.84 -2.41 -3.42
CA ARG A 55 -13.62 -3.60 -3.78
C ARG A 55 -15.07 -3.34 -3.38
N ARG A 56 -15.88 -2.86 -4.33
CA ARG A 56 -17.34 -2.82 -4.13
C ARG A 56 -17.79 -4.26 -3.91
N MET A 57 -18.45 -4.51 -2.79
CA MET A 57 -19.19 -5.76 -2.60
C MET A 57 -20.24 -5.77 -3.69
N ILE A 58 -20.05 -6.65 -4.68
CA ILE A 58 -21.10 -6.95 -5.64
C ILE A 58 -22.18 -7.62 -4.79
N ALA A 59 -23.33 -6.97 -4.61
CA ALA A 59 -24.47 -7.63 -4.00
C ALA A 59 -24.73 -8.89 -4.82
N THR A 60 -24.77 -10.03 -4.15
CA THR A 60 -25.22 -11.29 -4.76
C THR A 60 -26.56 -11.01 -5.43
N PRO A 61 -26.71 -11.21 -6.75
CA PRO A 61 -27.98 -11.00 -7.41
C PRO A 61 -28.91 -12.15 -6.98
N GLY A 62 -29.61 -11.97 -5.86
CA GLY A 62 -30.52 -13.01 -5.36
C GLY A 62 -30.79 -13.05 -3.85
N GLU A 63 -30.89 -11.93 -3.14
CA GLU A 63 -31.55 -11.90 -1.82
C GLU A 63 -32.53 -10.71 -1.75
N PRO A 64 -33.70 -10.92 -1.15
CA PRO A 64 -35.01 -11.17 -1.79
C PRO A 64 -35.62 -9.98 -2.54
#